data_AF-A0A022RK54-F1
#
_entry.id   AF-A0A022RK54-F1
#
_cell.length_a   1.000
_cell.length_b   1.000
_cell.length_c   1.000
_cell.angle_alpha   90.00
_cell.angle_beta   90.00
_cell.angle_gamma   90.00
#
_symmetry.space_group_name_H-M   'P 1'
#
loop_
_entity.id
_entity.type
_entity.pdbx_description
1 polymer ?
#
loop_
_entity_poly.entity_id
_entity_poly.type
_entity_poly.pdbx_seq_one_letter_code
_entity_poly.pdbx_strand_id
1 'polypeptide(L)'
;MANRRIGKTIPCSAFSVFILLLSSATSQSQPNQGIDIDPSRNIKEQHPEVHCSRERSRAAWKIIEEYLIPFMEKEKYQLSSRCRLHQSNDIFREQEEHKIHVDINEYRCGYCKKVFRAEIYLDQHFDNRHYNLLNV
;
A
#
# COMPACT_ATOMS: atom_id res chain seq x y z
N MET A 1 55.29 12.00 14.48
CA MET A 1 54.97 10.81 13.66
C MET A 1 53.59 11.00 13.08
N ALA A 2 53.54 11.28 11.78
CA ALA A 2 52.32 11.44 11.01
C ALA A 2 51.72 10.07 10.68
N ASN A 3 50.39 9.97 10.60
CA ASN A 3 49.74 9.01 9.71
C ASN A 3 48.37 9.53 9.29
N ARG A 4 48.36 10.13 8.08
CA ARG A 4 47.17 10.43 7.30
C ARG A 4 46.64 9.12 6.71
N ARG A 5 45.34 8.83 6.86
CA ARG A 5 44.67 7.80 6.05
C ARG A 5 44.09 8.44 4.79
N ILE A 6 44.61 7.99 3.66
CA ILE A 6 44.14 8.26 2.30
C ILE A 6 43.53 6.94 1.78
N GLY A 7 42.29 7.00 1.28
CA GLY A 7 41.64 5.92 0.55
C GLY A 7 40.44 6.51 -0.20
N LYS A 8 40.67 7.02 -1.42
CA LYS A 8 40.56 6.33 -2.73
C LYS A 8 39.12 6.30 -3.25
N THR A 9 38.85 7.24 -4.14
CA THR A 9 37.72 7.29 -5.07
C THR A 9 37.82 6.17 -6.11
N ILE A 10 36.69 5.55 -6.44
CA ILE A 10 36.56 4.53 -7.50
C ILE A 10 35.73 5.17 -8.62
N PRO A 11 36.27 5.37 -9.84
CA PRO A 11 35.45 5.78 -10.97
C PRO A 11 35.30 4.67 -12.02
N CYS A 12 34.14 4.73 -12.68
CA CYS A 12 33.88 4.38 -14.08
C CYS A 12 33.86 2.88 -14.46
N SER A 13 32.69 2.39 -14.86
CA SER A 13 32.61 1.53 -16.04
C SER A 13 31.24 1.64 -16.72
N ALA A 14 31.34 1.82 -18.04
CA ALA A 14 30.31 2.02 -19.04
C ALA A 14 29.16 0.99 -18.99
N PHE A 15 27.91 1.48 -19.05
CA PHE A 15 26.78 0.67 -19.49
C PHE A 15 26.49 0.96 -20.96
N SER A 16 26.88 -0.01 -21.78
CA SER A 16 26.62 -0.09 -23.21
C SER A 16 25.11 -0.18 -23.46
N VAL A 17 24.58 0.77 -24.25
CA VAL A 17 23.18 0.77 -24.68
C VAL A 17 23.03 -0.22 -25.82
N PHE A 18 22.46 -1.40 -25.54
CA PHE A 18 22.00 -2.34 -26.58
C PHE A 18 20.53 -2.07 -26.89
N ILE A 19 20.29 -1.37 -28.00
CA ILE A 19 18.97 -1.22 -28.65
C ILE A 19 18.70 -2.49 -29.45
N LEU A 20 17.60 -3.21 -29.20
CA LEU A 20 17.03 -4.16 -30.14
C LEU A 20 15.48 -4.18 -30.10
N LEU A 21 14.91 -3.62 -31.18
CA LEU A 21 13.82 -4.13 -32.03
C LEU A 21 12.37 -4.20 -31.48
N LEU A 22 11.57 -3.23 -31.91
CA LEU A 22 10.10 -3.29 -31.93
C LEU A 22 9.63 -4.36 -32.94
N SER A 23 8.80 -5.30 -32.48
CA SER A 23 8.03 -6.19 -33.35
C SER A 23 6.59 -5.68 -33.43
N SER A 24 6.17 -5.22 -34.60
CA SER A 24 4.78 -4.81 -34.86
C SER A 24 3.91 -6.06 -34.97
N ALA A 25 3.16 -6.39 -33.92
CA ALA A 25 2.12 -7.42 -33.99
C ALA A 25 0.86 -6.83 -34.65
N THR A 26 0.56 -7.24 -35.88
CA THR A 26 -0.73 -6.96 -36.53
C THR A 26 -1.75 -7.99 -36.04
N SER A 27 -2.69 -7.57 -35.18
CA SER A 27 -3.80 -8.41 -34.74
C SER A 27 -4.99 -8.24 -35.68
N GLN A 28 -5.30 -9.27 -36.48
CA GLN A 28 -6.55 -9.33 -37.24
C GLN A 28 -7.72 -9.69 -36.32
N SER A 29 -8.83 -8.97 -36.46
CA SER A 29 -10.06 -9.06 -35.68
C SER A 29 -11.11 -9.99 -36.30
N GLN A 30 -11.56 -10.97 -35.49
CA GLN A 30 -12.93 -11.57 -35.36
C GLN A 30 -13.61 -12.24 -36.58
N PRO A 31 -14.76 -12.96 -36.45
CA PRO A 31 -15.54 -13.45 -35.28
C PRO A 31 -15.99 -14.94 -35.38
N ASN A 32 -16.47 -15.56 -34.28
CA ASN A 32 -17.82 -16.18 -34.26
C ASN A 32 -18.29 -16.72 -32.89
N GLN A 33 -19.61 -16.85 -32.82
CA GLN A 33 -20.51 -16.91 -31.68
C GLN A 33 -20.55 -18.24 -30.91
N GLY A 34 -20.92 -18.15 -29.63
CA GLY A 34 -21.40 -19.26 -28.81
C GLY A 34 -21.98 -18.71 -27.50
N ILE A 35 -23.31 -18.64 -27.42
CA ILE A 35 -24.05 -18.25 -26.22
C ILE A 35 -24.28 -19.52 -25.42
N ASP A 36 -23.55 -19.70 -24.33
CA ASP A 36 -23.90 -20.66 -23.29
C ASP A 36 -24.33 -19.88 -22.04
N ILE A 37 -25.61 -19.97 -21.71
CA ILE A 37 -26.21 -19.38 -20.52
C ILE A 37 -25.99 -20.37 -19.36
N ASP A 38 -24.96 -20.16 -18.56
CA ASP A 38 -24.82 -20.77 -17.23
C ASP A 38 -25.32 -19.78 -16.16
N PRO A 39 -26.44 -20.07 -15.46
CA PRO A 39 -26.94 -19.21 -14.39
C PRO A 39 -26.26 -19.56 -13.05
N SER A 40 -24.94 -19.64 -13.02
CA SER A 40 -24.16 -19.70 -11.77
C SER A 40 -23.96 -18.29 -11.21
N ARG A 41 -24.99 -17.83 -10.49
CA ARG A 41 -24.99 -16.81 -9.43
C ARG A 41 -23.71 -15.97 -9.32
N ASN A 42 -23.61 -14.89 -10.11
CA ASN A 42 -22.70 -13.79 -9.80
C ASN A 42 -23.35 -12.94 -8.69
N ILE A 43 -23.27 -13.39 -7.44
CA ILE A 43 -23.38 -12.46 -6.31
C ILE A 43 -22.07 -11.68 -6.35
N LYS A 44 -22.09 -10.58 -7.08
CA LYS A 44 -21.01 -9.59 -7.04
C LYS A 44 -20.95 -9.14 -5.57
N GLU A 45 -20.00 -9.65 -4.80
CA GLU A 45 -19.71 -9.08 -3.48
C GLU A 45 -19.54 -7.58 -3.70
N GLN A 46 -20.45 -6.80 -3.12
CA GLN A 46 -20.49 -5.36 -3.35
C GLN A 46 -19.50 -4.75 -2.37
N HIS A 47 -18.22 -4.75 -2.77
CA HIS A 47 -17.17 -4.10 -1.99
C HIS A 47 -17.55 -2.62 -1.81
N PRO A 48 -17.46 -2.06 -0.59
CA PRO A 48 -17.65 -0.64 -0.36
C PRO A 48 -16.73 0.15 -1.30
N GLU A 49 -17.30 1.09 -2.06
CA GLU A 49 -16.52 1.97 -2.91
C GLU A 49 -15.83 3.02 -2.02
N VAL A 50 -14.52 2.84 -1.82
CA VAL A 50 -13.70 3.73 -0.98
C VAL A 50 -12.87 4.63 -1.89
N HIS A 51 -13.16 5.93 -1.87
CA HIS A 51 -12.41 6.93 -2.64
C HIS A 51 -11.17 7.46 -1.91
N CYS A 52 -10.89 7.00 -0.69
CA CYS A 52 -9.71 7.40 0.06
C CYS A 52 -8.47 6.63 -0.41
N SER A 53 -7.39 7.34 -0.72
CA SER A 53 -6.10 6.72 -1.05
C SER A 53 -5.39 6.25 0.22
N ARG A 54 -5.19 4.94 0.36
CA ARG A 54 -4.52 4.33 1.52
C ARG A 54 -3.14 4.93 1.81
N GLU A 55 -2.27 5.01 0.80
CA GLU A 55 -0.92 5.57 0.95
C GLU A 55 -0.95 7.02 1.44
N ARG A 56 -1.86 7.84 0.89
CA ARG A 56 -2.04 9.22 1.32
C ARG A 56 -2.61 9.32 2.74
N SER A 57 -3.53 8.43 3.12
CA SER A 57 -4.07 8.35 4.48
C SER A 57 -2.95 8.03 5.48
N ARG A 58 -2.11 7.03 5.18
CA ARG A 58 -0.94 6.66 5.98
C ARG A 58 0.03 7.83 6.14
N ALA A 59 0.33 8.55 5.06
CA ALA A 59 1.20 9.72 5.10
C ALA A 59 0.60 10.86 5.95
N ALA A 60 -0.69 11.16 5.78
CA ALA A 60 -1.38 12.17 6.58
C ALA A 60 -1.39 11.78 8.07
N TRP A 61 -1.65 10.51 8.37
CA TRP A 61 -1.66 10.01 9.73
C TRP A 61 -0.27 10.12 10.39
N LYS A 62 0.80 9.78 9.67
CA LYS A 62 2.18 9.95 10.16
C LYS A 62 2.48 11.40 10.55
N ILE A 63 2.00 12.38 9.77
CA ILE A 63 2.14 13.81 10.10
C ILE A 63 1.35 14.15 11.38
N ILE A 64 0.15 13.59 11.55
CA ILE A 64 -0.66 13.79 12.76
C ILE A 64 0.07 13.24 13.99
N GLU A 65 0.62 12.01 13.91
CA GLU A 65 1.41 11.39 14.98
C GLU A 65 2.68 12.19 15.32
N GLU A 66 3.42 12.66 14.31
CA GLU A 66 4.69 13.35 14.53
C GLU A 66 4.51 14.79 15.04
N TYR A 67 3.47 15.50 14.60
CA TYR A 67 3.35 16.94 14.84
C TYR A 67 2.13 17.35 15.68
N LEU A 68 0.97 16.73 15.46
CA LEU A 68 -0.27 17.17 16.10
C LEU A 68 -0.50 16.50 17.45
N ILE A 69 -0.32 15.19 17.55
CA ILE A 69 -0.54 14.45 18.81
C ILE A 69 0.35 14.98 19.95
N PRO A 70 1.67 15.21 19.77
CA PRO A 70 2.51 15.74 20.85
C PRO A 70 2.06 17.11 21.36
N PHE A 71 1.56 17.96 20.45
CA PHE A 71 0.98 19.25 20.81
C PHE A 71 -0.32 19.08 21.61
N MET A 72 -1.21 18.19 21.14
CA MET A 72 -2.47 17.92 21.82
C MET A 72 -2.26 17.38 23.24
N GLU A 73 -1.31 16.46 23.42
CA GLU A 73 -0.96 15.89 24.73
C GLU A 73 -0.43 16.97 25.68
N LYS A 74 0.48 17.82 25.19
CA LYS A 74 1.04 18.94 25.95
C LYS A 74 -0.04 19.92 26.42
N GLU A 75 -0.95 20.28 25.51
CA GLU A 75 -2.05 21.22 25.79
C GLU A 75 -3.27 20.55 26.43
N LYS A 76 -3.22 19.23 26.69
CA LYS A 76 -4.34 18.41 27.19
C LYS A 76 -5.63 18.60 26.36
N TYR A 77 -5.46 18.78 25.06
CA TYR A 77 -6.56 18.99 24.13
C TYR A 77 -7.00 17.66 23.52
N GLN A 78 -8.30 17.45 23.41
CA GLN A 78 -8.90 16.28 22.76
C GLN A 78 -9.64 16.71 21.50
N LEU A 79 -9.39 16.03 20.38
CA LEU A 79 -10.15 16.24 19.17
C LEU A 79 -11.60 15.81 19.40
N SER A 80 -12.56 16.59 18.91
CA SER A 80 -13.95 16.15 18.84
C SER A 80 -14.07 14.95 17.91
N SER A 81 -14.97 14.02 18.23
CA SER A 81 -15.35 12.91 17.33
C SER A 81 -15.88 13.37 15.97
N ARG A 82 -16.30 14.64 15.84
CA ARG A 82 -16.70 15.24 14.56
C ARG A 82 -15.52 15.74 13.71
N CYS A 83 -14.31 15.78 14.27
CA CYS A 83 -13.13 16.24 13.54
C CYS A 83 -12.64 15.17 12.56
N ARG A 84 -12.36 15.56 11.31
CA ARG A 84 -11.83 14.65 10.29
C ARG A 84 -10.48 14.02 10.66
N LEU A 85 -9.70 14.68 11.52
CA LEU A 85 -8.41 14.19 12.01
C LEU A 85 -8.54 13.33 13.27
N HIS A 86 -9.76 13.12 13.77
CA HIS A 86 -9.97 12.24 14.92
C HIS A 86 -9.58 10.81 14.54
N GLN A 87 -8.87 10.11 15.43
CA GLN A 87 -8.37 8.75 15.18
C GLN A 87 -9.49 7.77 14.78
N SER A 88 -10.66 7.90 15.40
CA SER A 88 -11.83 7.07 15.07
C SER A 88 -12.48 7.40 13.72
N ASN A 89 -11.94 8.33 12.93
CA ASN A 89 -12.45 8.69 11.61
C ASN A 89 -11.44 8.37 10.50
N ASP A 90 -10.27 7.81 10.85
CA ASP A 90 -9.34 7.29 9.86
C ASP A 90 -9.83 5.91 9.39
N ILE A 91 -10.23 5.87 8.12
CA ILE A 91 -10.86 4.72 7.45
C ILE A 91 -9.95 3.47 7.47
N PHE A 92 -8.64 3.67 7.38
CA PHE A 92 -7.68 2.57 7.27
C PHE A 92 -6.97 2.25 8.59
N ARG A 93 -7.20 3.04 9.64
CA ARG A 93 -6.46 2.96 10.92
C ARG A 93 -6.34 1.55 11.46
N GLU A 94 -7.46 0.85 11.60
CA GLU A 94 -7.45 -0.51 12.14
C GLU A 94 -6.59 -1.45 11.28
N GLN A 95 -6.70 -1.40 9.96
CA GLN A 95 -5.90 -2.26 9.08
C GLN A 95 -4.40 -1.92 9.13
N GLU A 96 -4.05 -0.64 9.20
CA GLU A 96 -2.67 -0.18 9.34
C GLU A 96 -2.06 -0.63 10.68
N GLU A 97 -2.81 -0.56 11.79
CA GLU A 97 -2.39 -1.08 13.11
C GLU A 97 -2.22 -2.61 13.12
N HIS A 98 -2.89 -3.32 12.21
CA HIS A 98 -2.78 -4.78 12.06
C HIS A 98 -1.73 -5.22 11.03
N LYS A 99 -0.83 -4.32 10.62
CA LYS A 99 0.38 -4.69 9.88
C LYS A 99 1.50 -5.04 10.83
N ILE A 100 2.05 -6.23 10.65
CA ILE A 100 3.19 -6.70 11.44
C ILE A 100 4.39 -6.79 10.50
N HIS A 101 5.36 -5.89 10.64
CA HIS A 101 6.64 -5.99 9.94
C HIS A 101 7.56 -6.94 10.73
N VAL A 102 7.80 -8.13 10.19
CA VAL A 102 8.53 -9.22 10.86
C VAL A 102 10.03 -9.12 10.55
N ASP A 103 10.38 -8.88 9.29
CA ASP A 103 11.76 -8.73 8.80
C ASP A 103 11.76 -7.81 7.57
N ILE A 104 12.92 -7.41 7.05
CA ILE A 104 13.13 -6.42 5.97
C ILE A 104 12.15 -6.60 4.79
N ASN A 105 11.87 -7.84 4.41
CA ASN A 105 10.96 -8.19 3.32
C ASN A 105 9.85 -9.13 3.79
N GLU A 106 9.49 -9.12 5.07
CA GLU A 106 8.45 -9.98 5.62
C GLU A 106 7.39 -9.16 6.37
N TYR A 107 6.19 -9.15 5.81
CA TYR A 107 5.01 -8.51 6.38
C TYR A 107 3.96 -9.56 6.68
N ARG A 108 3.32 -9.47 7.84
CA ARG A 108 2.29 -10.42 8.29
C ARG A 108 0.98 -9.69 8.56
N CYS A 109 -0.11 -10.28 8.07
CA CYS A 109 -1.46 -9.84 8.36
C CYS A 109 -1.81 -10.14 9.81
N GLY A 110 -2.18 -9.11 10.59
CA GLY A 110 -2.59 -9.23 11.98
C GLY A 110 -3.85 -10.07 12.17
N TYR A 111 -4.76 -10.09 11.19
CA TYR A 111 -6.05 -10.80 11.26
C TYR A 111 -5.92 -12.31 11.00
N CYS A 112 -5.39 -12.70 9.84
CA CYS A 112 -5.34 -14.11 9.41
C CYS A 112 -3.94 -14.73 9.42
N LYS A 113 -2.93 -13.99 9.88
CA LYS A 113 -1.53 -14.43 10.05
C LYS A 113 -0.79 -14.84 8.76
N LYS A 114 -1.38 -14.62 7.57
CA LYS A 114 -0.71 -14.76 6.27
C LYS A 114 0.52 -13.84 6.19
N VAL A 115 1.55 -14.32 5.50
CA VAL A 115 2.84 -13.64 5.35
C VAL A 115 3.04 -13.23 3.90
N PHE A 116 3.65 -12.07 3.69
CA PHE A 116 3.83 -11.40 2.41
C PHE A 116 5.25 -10.87 2.30
N ARG A 117 5.79 -10.87 1.08
CA ARG A 117 7.17 -10.47 0.78
C ARG A 117 7.41 -8.95 0.76
N ALA A 118 6.35 -8.16 0.83
CA ALA A 118 6.38 -6.69 0.81
C ALA A 118 5.05 -6.13 1.30
N GLU A 119 5.07 -4.91 1.81
CA GLU A 119 3.89 -4.21 2.35
C GLU A 119 2.77 -4.08 1.32
N ILE A 120 3.10 -3.79 0.06
CA ILE A 120 2.11 -3.62 -1.03
C ILE A 120 1.24 -4.87 -1.24
N TYR A 121 1.79 -6.07 -1.02
CA TYR A 121 1.02 -7.31 -1.14
C TYR A 121 0.13 -7.54 0.06
N LEU A 122 0.52 -7.05 1.24
CA LEU A 122 -0.34 -7.05 2.42
C LEU A 122 -1.48 -6.02 2.27
N ASP A 123 -1.20 -4.84 1.73
CA ASP A 123 -2.21 -3.82 1.42
C ASP A 123 -3.27 -4.37 0.46
N GLN A 124 -2.83 -4.95 -0.66
CA GLN A 124 -3.72 -5.59 -1.61
C GLN A 124 -4.52 -6.76 -0.98
N HIS A 125 -3.91 -7.49 -0.03
CA HIS A 125 -4.62 -8.52 0.73
C HIS A 125 -5.72 -7.93 1.61
N PHE A 126 -5.50 -6.77 2.26
CA PHE A 126 -6.54 -6.10 3.02
C PHE A 126 -7.71 -5.67 2.14
N ASP A 127 -7.43 -5.08 0.99
CA ASP A 127 -8.47 -4.61 0.05
C ASP A 127 -9.34 -5.78 -0.47
N ASN A 128 -8.74 -6.96 -0.65
CA ASN A 128 -9.44 -8.12 -1.20
C ASN A 128 -10.11 -9.01 -0.15
N ARG A 129 -9.54 -9.14 1.05
CA ARG A 129 -9.93 -10.15 2.05
C ARG A 129 -10.43 -9.57 3.36
N HIS A 130 -10.18 -8.30 3.62
CA HIS A 130 -10.55 -7.61 4.85
C HIS A 130 -11.20 -6.25 4.60
N TYR A 131 -11.81 -6.04 3.43
CA TYR A 131 -12.50 -4.78 3.09
C TYR A 131 -13.64 -4.43 4.06
N ASN A 132 -14.20 -5.45 4.73
CA ASN A 132 -15.25 -5.31 5.73
C ASN A 132 -14.73 -4.82 7.09
N LEU A 133 -13.41 -4.69 7.27
CA LEU A 133 -12.75 -4.18 8.47
C LEU A 133 -12.24 -2.74 8.23
N LEU A 134 -13.01 -1.94 7.50
CA LEU A 134 -12.77 -0.53 7.29
C LEU A 134 -13.70 0.27 8.20
N ASN A 135 -13.20 1.41 8.66
CA ASN A 135 -13.94 2.32 9.52
C ASN A 135 -14.71 3.35 8.66
N VAL A 136 -15.82 2.92 8.07
CA VAL A 136 -16.68 3.69 7.15
C VAL A 136 -18.00 4.06 7.80
#